data_AF-A0A1S3GCK2-F1
#
_entry.id   AF-A0A1S3GCK2-F1
#
_cell.length_a   1.000
_cell.length_b   1.000
_cell.length_c   1.000
_cell.angle_alpha   90.00
_cell.angle_beta   90.00
_cell.angle_gamma   90.00
#
_symmetry.space_group_name_H-M   'P 1'
#
loop_
_entity.id
_entity.type
_entity.pdbx_description
1 polymer ?
#
loop_
_entity_poly.entity_id
_entity_poly.type
_entity_poly.pdbx_seq_one_letter_code
_entity_poly.pdbx_strand_id
1 'polypeptide(L)'
;MRQCELRNVNILSITELTRFQFYFFPYEEEFLFAKCLQNLLGYYNQSADASHIIQSMYGCDVSADGRLLRGYRQDAYDGQDYIALNEDLSSWTAADMAAQITRRKWEEAGVAERHRAYLEHTCVEWLRRYLEHGKETLQRTDPPKAHITLHPTSEHKMTLRCWALGFYPAEITLTWLRDGEEQTQEMELVETRPAGDGSFQKWAAVVVPSGEEQRYTCHVQHEGLPEP
;
A
#
# COMPACT_ATOMS: atom_id res chain seq x y z
N MET A 1 11.97 29.94 -14.18
CA MET A 1 12.29 28.57 -13.73
C MET A 1 11.00 27.75 -13.73
N ARG A 2 10.78 26.88 -14.73
CA ARG A 2 9.54 26.05 -14.77
C ARG A 2 9.62 24.99 -13.67
N GLN A 3 8.63 24.94 -12.79
CA GLN A 3 8.61 24.17 -11.54
C GLN A 3 8.70 22.65 -11.77
N CYS A 4 9.30 21.95 -10.81
CA CYS A 4 9.05 20.53 -10.56
C CYS A 4 7.66 20.39 -9.92
N GLU A 5 6.62 20.71 -10.68
CA GLU A 5 5.24 20.46 -10.28
C GLU A 5 4.86 19.10 -10.84
N LEU A 6 4.86 18.09 -9.99
CA LEU A 6 4.38 16.75 -10.30
C LEU A 6 2.88 16.79 -10.59
N ARG A 7 2.52 17.02 -11.87
CA ARG A 7 1.23 16.62 -12.41
C ARG A 7 1.31 15.14 -12.72
N ASN A 8 0.67 14.37 -11.84
CA ASN A 8 0.22 12.98 -11.94
C ASN A 8 0.91 12.08 -12.98
N VAL A 9 1.57 10.98 -12.57
CA VAL A 9 1.30 9.65 -13.17
C VAL A 9 1.82 8.45 -12.36
N ASN A 10 1.09 7.36 -12.59
CA ASN A 10 1.18 5.96 -12.18
C ASN A 10 2.50 5.44 -11.58
N ILE A 11 2.36 4.80 -10.42
CA ILE A 11 3.26 3.73 -9.97
C ILE A 11 2.52 2.39 -10.12
N LEU A 12 3.06 1.49 -10.95
CA LEU A 12 3.17 0.05 -10.70
C LEU A 12 4.52 -0.12 -9.96
N SER A 13 4.71 -0.81 -8.84
CA SER A 13 4.24 -2.09 -8.29
C SER A 13 4.48 -2.00 -6.76
N ILE A 14 3.73 -2.60 -5.82
CA ILE A 14 3.65 -4.01 -5.45
C ILE A 14 2.42 -4.15 -4.49
N THR A 15 1.61 -5.20 -4.70
CA THR A 15 0.63 -5.83 -3.75
C THR A 15 -0.71 -5.19 -3.35
N GLU A 16 -1.44 -4.41 -4.16
CA GLU A 16 -2.87 -4.23 -3.86
C GLU A 16 -3.75 -3.84 -5.07
N LEU A 17 -4.80 -4.63 -5.26
CA LEU A 17 -5.81 -4.55 -6.32
C LEU A 17 -6.86 -3.48 -5.98
N THR A 18 -6.51 -2.20 -6.09
CA THR A 18 -7.48 -1.08 -6.18
C THR A 18 -6.86 0.19 -6.80
N ARG A 19 -6.03 0.05 -7.85
CA ARG A 19 -5.60 1.19 -8.68
C ARG A 19 -6.17 1.09 -10.09
N PHE A 20 -7.39 1.60 -10.28
CA PHE A 20 -7.96 1.78 -11.60
C PHE A 20 -7.25 2.92 -12.32
N GLN A 21 -6.43 2.53 -13.30
CA GLN A 21 -5.70 3.38 -14.21
C GLN A 21 -6.67 3.93 -15.26
N PHE A 22 -6.98 5.23 -15.23
CA PHE A 22 -7.64 5.90 -16.36
C PHE A 22 -6.74 7.01 -16.90
N TYR A 23 -6.44 6.85 -18.19
CA TYR A 23 -5.68 7.72 -19.07
C TYR A 23 -6.10 9.18 -18.99
N PHE A 24 -5.19 10.08 -18.64
CA PHE A 24 -5.21 11.47 -19.09
C PHE A 24 -3.76 12.02 -19.14
N PHE A 25 -3.23 12.11 -20.38
CA PHE A 25 -2.01 12.80 -20.88
C PHE A 25 -0.59 12.17 -20.77
N PRO A 26 -0.30 11.11 -21.55
CA PRO A 26 0.98 10.36 -21.49
C PRO A 26 2.25 11.04 -22.08
N TYR A 27 2.22 12.30 -22.52
CA TYR A 27 3.40 12.95 -23.14
C TYR A 27 4.03 14.11 -22.33
N GLU A 28 3.31 14.71 -21.37
CA GLU A 28 3.85 15.83 -20.56
C GLU A 28 4.54 15.36 -19.26
N GLU A 29 4.23 14.16 -18.80
CA GLU A 29 4.67 13.63 -17.50
C GLU A 29 6.11 13.13 -17.53
N GLU A 30 6.54 12.46 -18.61
CA GLU A 30 7.93 11.98 -18.75
C GLU A 30 8.93 13.14 -18.73
N PHE A 31 8.60 14.24 -19.42
CA PHE A 31 9.43 15.45 -19.46
C PHE A 31 9.59 16.07 -18.06
N LEU A 32 8.53 16.00 -17.27
CA LEU A 32 8.49 16.54 -15.93
C LEU A 32 9.28 15.68 -14.93
N PHE A 33 9.13 14.35 -14.99
CA PHE A 33 9.94 13.43 -14.20
C PHE A 33 11.42 13.53 -14.55
N ALA A 34 11.77 13.59 -15.84
CA ALA A 34 13.15 13.79 -16.28
C ALA A 34 13.76 15.08 -15.73
N LYS A 35 12.97 16.16 -15.69
CA LYS A 35 13.40 17.42 -15.11
C LYS A 35 13.53 17.37 -13.58
N CYS A 36 12.61 16.69 -12.89
CA CYS A 36 12.73 16.44 -11.45
C CYS A 36 14.02 15.67 -11.15
N LEU A 37 14.33 14.64 -11.92
CA LEU A 37 15.55 13.85 -11.78
C LEU A 37 16.81 14.72 -11.91
N GLN A 38 16.88 15.58 -12.93
CA GLN A 38 17.99 16.52 -13.11
C GLN A 38 18.19 17.46 -11.91
N ASN A 39 17.08 17.95 -11.32
CA ASN A 39 17.16 18.79 -10.14
C ASN A 39 17.62 18.02 -8.90
N LEU A 40 17.14 16.79 -8.72
CA LEU A 40 17.54 15.93 -7.59
C LEU A 40 19.01 15.53 -7.68
N LEU A 41 19.50 15.18 -8.86
CA LEU A 41 20.94 14.98 -9.11
C LEU A 41 21.76 16.17 -8.63
N GLY A 42 21.31 17.39 -8.94
CA GLY A 42 21.95 18.61 -8.47
C GLY A 42 21.85 18.82 -6.95
N TYR A 43 20.70 18.53 -6.33
CA TYR A 43 20.53 18.71 -4.88
C TYR A 43 21.36 17.74 -4.06
N TYR A 44 21.54 16.52 -4.55
CA TYR A 44 22.32 15.47 -3.91
C TYR A 44 23.78 15.40 -4.40
N ASN A 45 24.19 16.27 -5.33
CA ASN A 45 25.52 16.27 -5.95
C ASN A 45 25.91 14.91 -6.56
N GLN A 46 24.95 14.25 -7.22
CA GLN A 46 25.11 12.94 -7.83
C GLN A 46 25.57 13.03 -9.29
N SER A 47 26.24 11.98 -9.77
CA SER A 47 26.68 11.89 -11.17
C SER A 47 25.49 11.63 -12.10
N ALA A 48 25.53 12.20 -13.31
CA ALA A 48 24.53 11.94 -14.35
C ALA A 48 24.62 10.53 -14.94
N ASP A 49 25.72 9.81 -14.70
CA ASP A 49 25.95 8.45 -15.22
C ASP A 49 25.31 7.36 -14.35
N ALA A 50 24.82 7.71 -13.16
CA ALA A 50 24.14 6.80 -12.26
C ALA A 50 22.63 6.75 -12.55
N SER A 51 22.03 5.57 -12.38
CA SER A 51 20.59 5.38 -12.49
C SER A 51 19.92 5.75 -11.17
N HIS A 52 18.87 6.56 -11.24
CA HIS A 52 18.12 7.06 -10.09
C HIS A 52 16.62 6.87 -10.31
N ILE A 53 15.87 6.75 -9.21
CA ILE A 53 14.43 6.47 -9.24
C ILE A 53 13.68 7.54 -8.45
N ILE A 54 12.61 8.07 -9.04
CA ILE A 54 11.62 8.89 -8.34
C ILE A 54 10.32 8.09 -8.29
N GLN A 55 9.70 8.05 -7.12
CA GLN A 55 8.40 7.41 -6.91
C GLN A 55 7.42 8.45 -6.38
N SER A 56 6.25 8.60 -7.00
CA SER A 56 5.17 9.47 -6.54
C SER A 56 3.89 8.68 -6.19
N MET A 57 3.39 8.84 -4.97
CA MET A 57 2.11 8.29 -4.52
C MET A 57 1.15 9.43 -4.17
N TYR A 58 -0.05 9.39 -4.72
CA TYR A 58 -1.15 10.28 -4.33
C TYR A 58 -2.49 9.56 -4.52
N GLY A 59 -3.50 10.02 -3.78
CA GLY A 59 -4.82 9.42 -3.76
C GLY A 59 -5.66 9.97 -2.62
N CYS A 60 -6.91 9.50 -2.53
CA CYS A 60 -7.84 9.88 -1.48
C CYS A 60 -8.56 8.65 -0.95
N ASP A 61 -8.75 8.60 0.36
CA ASP A 61 -9.65 7.67 1.01
C ASP A 61 -11.01 8.34 1.18
N VAL A 62 -12.07 7.59 0.91
CA VAL A 62 -13.45 8.06 1.08
C VAL A 62 -14.19 7.19 2.08
N SER A 63 -15.03 7.82 2.88
CA SER A 63 -15.97 7.14 3.76
C SER A 63 -17.11 6.49 2.97
N ALA A 64 -17.92 5.69 3.66
CA ALA A 64 -19.11 5.07 3.07
C ALA A 64 -20.16 6.09 2.56
N ASP A 65 -20.24 7.28 3.17
CA ASP A 65 -21.05 8.41 2.66
C ASP A 65 -20.32 9.23 1.57
N GLY A 66 -19.15 8.75 1.14
CA GLY A 66 -18.35 9.25 0.05
C GLY A 66 -17.51 10.48 0.37
N ARG A 67 -17.43 10.94 1.63
CA ARG A 67 -16.67 12.14 2.00
C ARG A 67 -15.18 11.82 2.07
N LEU A 68 -14.34 12.83 1.84
CA LEU A 68 -12.89 12.69 2.02
C LEU A 68 -12.58 12.36 3.48
N LEU A 69 -11.90 11.23 3.71
CA LEU A 69 -11.33 10.87 5.01
C LEU A 69 -9.88 11.32 5.11
N ARG A 70 -9.09 11.04 4.06
CA ARG A 70 -7.66 11.34 4.03
C ARG A 70 -7.21 11.55 2.60
N GLY A 71 -6.35 12.54 2.40
CA GLY A 71 -5.66 12.77 1.13
C GLY A 71 -4.17 12.44 1.24
N TYR A 72 -3.59 11.95 0.17
CA TYR A 72 -2.18 11.57 0.10
C TYR A 72 -1.49 12.28 -1.07
N ARG A 73 -0.27 12.74 -0.81
CA ARG A 73 0.68 13.17 -1.83
C ARG A 73 2.08 13.07 -1.27
N GLN A 74 2.84 12.08 -1.70
CA GLN A 74 4.21 11.85 -1.23
C GLN A 74 5.12 11.41 -2.37
N ASP A 75 6.39 11.79 -2.27
CA ASP A 75 7.44 11.38 -3.17
C ASP A 75 8.58 10.70 -2.41
N ALA A 76 9.20 9.73 -3.06
CA ALA A 76 10.43 9.09 -2.65
C ALA A 76 11.49 9.22 -3.74
N TYR A 77 12.76 9.26 -3.34
CA TYR A 77 13.93 9.29 -4.20
C TYR A 77 14.88 8.16 -3.82
N ASP A 78 15.25 7.33 -4.80
CA ASP A 78 16.07 6.12 -4.60
C ASP A 78 15.55 5.20 -3.46
N GLY A 79 14.22 5.09 -3.35
CA GLY A 79 13.54 4.24 -2.37
C GLY A 79 13.45 4.85 -0.95
N GLN A 80 13.90 6.09 -0.75
CA GLN A 80 13.80 6.80 0.53
C GLN A 80 12.77 7.91 0.44
N ASP A 81 12.04 8.15 1.53
CA ASP A 81 11.10 9.27 1.63
C ASP A 81 11.81 10.59 1.29
N TYR A 82 11.15 11.41 0.47
CA TYR A 82 11.69 12.70 0.03
C TYR A 82 10.82 13.86 0.56
N ILE A 83 9.55 13.93 0.16
CA ILE A 83 8.63 14.97 0.61
C ILE A 83 7.19 14.45 0.65
N ALA A 84 6.43 14.83 1.67
CA ALA A 84 5.03 14.42 1.84
C ALA A 84 4.14 15.60 2.23
N LEU A 85 2.94 15.66 1.64
CA LEU A 85 1.87 16.56 2.05
C LEU A 85 1.30 16.03 3.36
N ASN A 86 1.22 16.91 4.36
CA ASN A 86 0.69 16.55 5.66
C ASN A 86 -0.83 16.35 5.61
N GLU A 87 -1.39 15.70 6.62
CA GLU A 87 -2.83 15.41 6.72
C GLU A 87 -3.70 16.68 6.73
N ASP A 88 -3.13 17.84 7.08
CA ASP A 88 -3.81 19.14 6.99
C ASP A 88 -4.03 19.64 5.55
N LEU A 89 -3.42 18.97 4.56
CA LEU A 89 -3.42 19.32 3.13
C LEU A 89 -2.94 20.75 2.86
N SER A 90 -2.16 21.36 3.76
CA SER A 90 -1.60 22.71 3.62
C SER A 90 -0.10 22.76 3.80
N SER A 91 0.47 21.86 4.59
CA SER A 91 1.88 21.87 4.95
C SER A 91 2.61 20.63 4.45
N TRP A 92 3.93 20.72 4.38
CA TRP A 92 4.79 19.68 3.84
C TRP A 92 5.82 19.21 4.86
N THR A 93 6.00 17.90 4.95
CA THR A 93 7.13 17.28 5.64
C THR A 93 8.21 16.94 4.62
N ALA A 94 9.43 17.44 4.84
CA ALA A 94 10.59 17.17 4.00
C ALA A 94 11.56 16.27 4.77
N ALA A 95 12.03 15.20 4.13
CA ALA A 95 12.84 14.16 4.78
C ALA A 95 14.27 14.62 5.09
N ASP A 96 14.85 15.49 4.25
CA ASP A 96 16.23 15.96 4.40
C ASP A 96 16.45 17.39 3.87
N MET A 97 17.69 17.86 3.91
CA MET A 97 18.07 19.21 3.46
C MET A 97 17.86 19.44 1.96
N ALA A 98 17.92 18.40 1.12
CA ALA A 98 17.62 18.52 -0.30
C ALA A 98 16.10 18.68 -0.52
N ALA A 99 15.28 17.91 0.19
CA ALA A 99 13.84 18.05 0.21
C ALA A 99 13.38 19.41 0.74
N GLN A 100 14.10 20.02 1.68
CA GLN A 100 13.85 21.38 2.17
C GLN A 100 13.96 22.45 1.06
N ILE A 101 14.75 22.21 0.01
CA ILE A 101 14.82 23.09 -1.17
C ILE A 101 13.50 23.03 -1.94
N THR A 102 12.98 21.81 -2.16
CA THR A 102 11.69 21.60 -2.83
C THR A 102 10.54 22.15 -2.00
N ARG A 103 10.53 21.91 -0.69
CA ARG A 103 9.52 22.43 0.23
C ARG A 103 9.34 23.94 0.08
N ARG A 104 10.43 24.71 0.19
CA ARG A 104 10.39 26.18 0.06
C ARG A 104 9.82 26.64 -1.29
N LYS A 105 10.20 25.97 -2.38
CA LYS A 105 9.67 26.27 -3.72
C LYS A 105 8.18 25.97 -3.84
N TRP A 106 7.73 24.88 -3.22
CA TRP A 106 6.33 24.47 -3.24
C TRP A 106 5.45 25.34 -2.36
N GLU A 107 5.96 25.78 -1.21
CA GLU A 107 5.31 26.77 -0.34
C GLU A 107 5.17 28.12 -1.04
N GLU A 108 6.24 28.64 -1.65
CA GLU A 108 6.22 29.89 -2.42
C GLU A 108 5.24 29.83 -3.60
N ALA A 109 5.10 28.65 -4.22
CA ALA A 109 4.23 28.45 -5.37
C ALA A 109 2.78 28.04 -5.02
N GLY A 110 2.44 27.88 -3.74
CA GLY A 110 1.11 27.45 -3.30
C GLY A 110 0.71 26.05 -3.80
N VAL A 111 1.68 25.12 -3.91
CA VAL A 111 1.45 23.78 -4.50
C VAL A 111 0.47 22.95 -3.66
N ALA A 112 0.45 23.15 -2.34
CA ALA A 112 -0.46 22.45 -1.44
C ALA A 112 -1.93 22.73 -1.78
N GLU A 113 -2.29 23.99 -2.09
CA GLU A 113 -3.68 24.37 -2.42
C GLU A 113 -4.20 23.65 -3.67
N ARG A 114 -3.33 23.45 -4.67
CA ARG A 114 -3.69 22.72 -5.90
C ARG A 114 -3.93 21.24 -5.62
N HIS A 115 -3.06 20.62 -4.81
CA HIS A 115 -3.25 19.23 -4.43
C HIS A 115 -4.49 19.05 -3.54
N ARG A 116 -4.74 19.97 -2.59
CA ARG A 116 -5.96 19.99 -1.79
C ARG A 116 -7.20 20.02 -2.68
N ALA A 117 -7.28 20.95 -3.63
CA ALA A 117 -8.42 21.06 -4.54
C ALA A 117 -8.65 19.77 -5.36
N TYR A 118 -7.57 19.13 -5.83
CA TYR A 118 -7.68 17.83 -6.50
C TYR A 118 -8.18 16.73 -5.56
N LEU A 119 -7.61 16.64 -4.35
CA LEU A 119 -7.89 15.58 -3.37
C LEU A 119 -9.32 15.68 -2.81
N GLU A 120 -9.80 16.89 -2.54
CA GLU A 120 -11.14 17.14 -1.99
C GLU A 120 -12.26 17.00 -3.04
N HIS A 121 -11.97 17.25 -4.31
CA HIS A 121 -12.96 17.24 -5.38
C HIS A 121 -12.73 16.11 -6.38
N THR A 122 -11.80 16.33 -7.33
CA THR A 122 -11.60 15.44 -8.48
C THR A 122 -11.36 14.00 -8.05
N CYS A 123 -10.48 13.78 -7.08
CA CYS A 123 -10.16 12.44 -6.60
C CYS A 123 -11.41 11.73 -6.03
N VAL A 124 -12.14 12.39 -5.14
CA VAL A 124 -13.35 11.86 -4.50
C VAL A 124 -14.45 11.59 -5.52
N GLU A 125 -14.69 12.53 -6.45
CA GLU A 125 -15.71 12.39 -7.49
C GLU A 125 -15.44 11.20 -8.41
N TRP A 126 -14.20 11.06 -8.88
CA TRP A 126 -13.82 9.94 -9.73
C TRP A 126 -13.84 8.61 -8.97
N LEU A 127 -13.37 8.58 -7.72
CA LEU A 127 -13.41 7.36 -6.92
C LEU A 127 -14.85 6.89 -6.70
N ARG A 128 -15.78 7.79 -6.34
CA ARG A 128 -17.21 7.46 -6.24
C ARG A 128 -17.76 6.89 -7.55
N ARG A 129 -17.41 7.50 -8.68
CA ARG A 129 -17.85 7.03 -10.00
C ARG A 129 -17.31 5.63 -10.31
N TYR A 130 -16.06 5.34 -9.96
CA TYR A 130 -15.48 4.01 -10.15
C TYR A 130 -16.12 2.97 -9.23
N LEU A 131 -16.37 3.33 -7.96
CA LEU A 131 -17.06 2.45 -7.02
C LEU A 131 -18.47 2.11 -7.48
N GLU A 132 -19.19 3.06 -8.10
CA GLU A 132 -20.52 2.81 -8.67
C GLU A 132 -20.44 1.92 -9.91
N HIS A 133 -19.56 2.23 -10.87
CA HIS A 133 -19.44 1.46 -12.11
C HIS A 133 -18.85 0.05 -11.89
N GLY A 134 -17.95 -0.09 -10.92
CA GLY A 134 -17.24 -1.33 -10.61
C GLY A 134 -17.80 -2.05 -9.38
N LYS A 135 -19.01 -1.72 -8.92
CA LYS A 135 -19.58 -2.18 -7.65
C LYS A 135 -19.46 -3.69 -7.43
N GLU A 136 -19.75 -4.49 -8.45
CA GLU A 136 -19.70 -5.96 -8.38
C GLU A 136 -18.30 -6.52 -8.07
N THR A 137 -17.24 -5.79 -8.41
CA THR A 137 -15.85 -6.23 -8.23
C THR A 137 -15.13 -5.45 -7.13
N LEU A 138 -15.32 -4.14 -7.06
CA LEU A 138 -14.62 -3.24 -6.14
C LEU A 138 -15.21 -3.21 -4.73
N GLN A 139 -16.50 -3.51 -4.61
CA GLN A 139 -17.21 -3.59 -3.32
C GLN A 139 -17.58 -5.03 -2.98
N ARG A 140 -16.92 -6.00 -3.62
CA ARG A 140 -17.05 -7.40 -3.22
C ARG A 140 -16.25 -7.64 -1.97
N THR A 141 -16.70 -8.59 -1.18
CA THR A 141 -15.93 -9.13 -0.07
C THR A 141 -16.00 -10.64 -0.16
N ASP A 142 -14.86 -11.26 -0.45
CA ASP A 142 -14.74 -12.70 -0.63
C ASP A 142 -14.06 -13.29 0.63
N PRO A 143 -14.74 -14.13 1.43
CA PRO A 143 -14.16 -14.68 2.65
C PRO A 143 -13.04 -15.69 2.36
N PRO A 144 -12.02 -15.79 3.24
CA PRO A 144 -10.92 -16.73 3.07
C PRO A 144 -11.41 -18.18 3.23
N LYS A 145 -10.93 -19.05 2.34
CA LYS A 145 -11.03 -20.50 2.51
C LYS A 145 -9.88 -20.97 3.39
N ALA A 146 -10.14 -21.01 4.70
CA ALA A 146 -9.13 -21.38 5.69
C ALA A 146 -8.99 -22.89 5.84
N HIS A 147 -7.76 -23.39 5.94
CA HIS A 147 -7.49 -24.78 6.32
C HIS A 147 -6.10 -24.94 6.93
N ILE A 148 -5.92 -25.98 7.74
CA ILE A 148 -4.64 -26.32 8.37
C ILE A 148 -4.03 -27.52 7.66
N THR A 149 -2.72 -27.44 7.42
CA THR A 149 -1.90 -28.53 6.90
C THR A 149 -0.84 -28.91 7.93
N LEU A 150 -0.63 -30.21 8.11
CA LEU A 150 0.34 -30.78 9.04
C LEU A 150 1.53 -31.34 8.26
N HIS A 151 2.74 -30.95 8.63
CA HIS A 151 3.97 -31.46 8.02
C HIS A 151 4.91 -31.99 9.11
N PRO A 152 5.14 -33.31 9.19
CA PRO A 152 6.12 -33.86 10.11
C PRO A 152 7.52 -33.31 9.77
N THR A 153 8.21 -32.73 10.75
CA THR A 153 9.58 -32.20 10.58
C THR A 153 10.61 -33.15 11.20
N SER A 154 10.26 -33.82 12.30
CA SER A 154 11.02 -34.89 12.94
C SER A 154 10.09 -35.81 13.75
N GLU A 155 10.63 -36.83 14.42
CA GLU A 155 9.82 -37.71 15.30
C GLU A 155 9.09 -36.94 16.42
N HIS A 156 9.67 -35.82 16.88
CA HIS A 156 9.16 -35.06 18.03
C HIS A 156 8.58 -33.69 17.65
N LYS A 157 8.64 -33.29 16.38
CA LYS A 157 8.19 -31.97 15.94
C LYS A 157 7.42 -32.03 14.64
N MET A 158 6.39 -31.21 14.56
CA MET A 158 5.57 -31.03 13.37
C MET A 158 5.37 -29.54 13.08
N THR A 159 5.22 -29.19 11.81
CA THR A 159 4.81 -27.85 11.40
C THR A 159 3.31 -27.84 11.13
N LEU A 160 2.59 -27.01 11.87
CA LEU A 160 1.21 -26.64 11.56
C LEU A 160 1.24 -25.39 10.67
N ARG A 161 0.62 -25.44 9.50
CA ARG A 161 0.49 -24.29 8.60
C ARG A 161 -0.98 -24.00 8.34
N CYS A 162 -1.41 -22.82 8.75
CA CYS A 162 -2.73 -22.27 8.51
C CYS A 162 -2.71 -21.47 7.22
N TRP A 163 -3.54 -21.88 6.26
CA TRP A 163 -3.70 -21.21 4.98
C TRP A 163 -4.98 -20.41 4.97
N ALA A 164 -4.94 -19.22 4.38
CA ALA A 164 -6.09 -18.47 3.92
C ALA A 164 -5.95 -18.24 2.41
N LEU A 165 -6.93 -18.66 1.63
CA LEU A 165 -6.91 -18.62 0.16
C LEU A 165 -8.17 -17.98 -0.39
N GLY A 166 -8.04 -17.30 -1.53
CA GLY A 166 -9.17 -16.85 -2.34
C GLY A 166 -9.98 -15.73 -1.69
N PHE A 167 -9.35 -14.90 -0.86
CA PHE A 167 -10.01 -13.79 -0.17
C PHE A 167 -9.78 -12.45 -0.88
N TYR A 168 -10.68 -11.52 -0.65
CA TYR A 168 -10.59 -10.12 -1.08
C TYR A 168 -11.40 -9.26 -0.09
N PRO A 169 -10.88 -8.10 0.37
CA PRO A 169 -9.63 -7.42 0.01
C PRO A 169 -8.37 -8.08 0.60
N ALA A 170 -7.20 -7.47 0.42
CA ALA A 170 -5.91 -8.04 0.86
C ALA A 170 -5.72 -8.05 2.38
N GLU A 171 -6.41 -7.15 3.10
CA GLU A 171 -6.28 -7.00 4.54
C GLU A 171 -6.84 -8.24 5.25
N ILE A 172 -5.96 -8.96 5.95
CA ILE A 172 -6.28 -10.18 6.66
C ILE A 172 -5.29 -10.35 7.83
N THR A 173 -5.78 -10.85 8.96
CA THR A 173 -4.92 -11.22 10.08
C THR A 173 -5.00 -12.73 10.32
N LEU A 174 -3.83 -13.37 10.40
CA LEU A 174 -3.67 -14.78 10.76
C LEU A 174 -2.85 -14.88 12.03
N THR A 175 -3.42 -15.52 13.05
CA THR A 175 -2.80 -15.64 14.37
C THR A 175 -2.86 -17.07 14.87
N TRP A 176 -1.74 -17.60 15.37
CA TRP A 176 -1.72 -18.87 16.08
C TRP A 176 -1.86 -18.65 17.59
N LEU A 177 -2.79 -19.37 18.19
CA LEU A 177 -2.96 -19.46 19.64
C LEU A 177 -2.52 -20.84 20.13
N ARG A 178 -1.92 -20.90 21.33
CA ARG A 178 -1.69 -22.12 22.10
C ARG A 178 -2.43 -22.00 23.43
N ASP A 179 -3.40 -22.87 23.67
CA ASP A 179 -4.29 -22.81 24.85
C ASP A 179 -4.92 -21.43 25.08
N GLY A 180 -5.18 -20.68 23.99
CA GLY A 180 -5.72 -19.33 24.02
C GLY A 180 -4.69 -18.19 24.04
N GLU A 181 -3.39 -18.48 24.15
CA GLU A 181 -2.33 -17.47 24.17
C GLU A 181 -1.64 -17.32 22.80
N GLU A 182 -1.46 -16.08 22.36
CA GLU A 182 -0.89 -15.75 21.04
C GLU A 182 0.61 -16.08 20.91
N GLN A 183 0.98 -16.69 19.78
CA GLN A 183 2.34 -17.17 19.50
C GLN A 183 3.07 -16.30 18.46
N THR A 184 3.34 -15.03 18.76
CA THR A 184 3.95 -14.10 17.78
C THR A 184 5.43 -14.39 17.44
N GLN A 185 6.25 -14.84 18.39
CA GLN A 185 7.70 -15.03 18.17
C GLN A 185 8.06 -16.35 17.48
N GLU A 186 7.22 -17.37 17.60
CA GLU A 186 7.45 -18.71 17.01
C GLU A 186 6.75 -18.88 15.65
N MET A 187 6.01 -17.86 15.22
CA MET A 187 5.20 -17.89 14.01
C MET A 187 5.98 -17.41 12.78
N GLU A 188 6.06 -18.28 11.78
CA GLU A 188 6.45 -17.89 10.43
C GLU A 188 5.22 -17.35 9.70
N LEU A 189 5.18 -16.04 9.48
CA LEU A 189 4.10 -15.36 8.77
C LEU A 189 4.62 -14.82 7.44
N VAL A 190 3.97 -15.20 6.34
CA VAL A 190 4.30 -14.63 5.03
C VAL A 190 3.51 -13.38 4.73
N GLU A 191 4.08 -12.50 3.91
CA GLU A 191 3.37 -11.38 3.31
C GLU A 191 2.15 -11.88 2.51
N THR A 192 1.11 -11.05 2.47
CA THR A 192 -0.08 -11.33 1.67
C THR A 192 0.30 -11.23 0.20
N ARG A 193 -0.04 -12.25 -0.59
CA ARG A 193 0.37 -12.33 -2.00
C ARG A 193 -0.83 -12.50 -2.94
N PRO A 194 -0.80 -11.91 -4.14
CA PRO A 194 -1.88 -12.08 -5.11
C PRO A 194 -1.93 -13.51 -5.65
N ALA A 195 -3.14 -14.00 -5.92
CA ALA A 195 -3.36 -15.31 -6.56
C ALA A 195 -3.41 -15.24 -8.10
N GLY A 196 -3.59 -14.03 -8.67
CA GLY A 196 -3.63 -13.78 -10.11
C GLY A 196 -5.03 -13.72 -10.73
N ASP A 197 -6.07 -14.09 -9.97
CA ASP A 197 -7.49 -14.04 -10.36
C ASP A 197 -8.25 -12.87 -9.71
N GLY A 198 -7.52 -11.93 -9.10
CA GLY A 198 -8.08 -10.83 -8.33
C GLY A 198 -8.28 -11.13 -6.84
N SER A 199 -7.95 -12.33 -6.36
CA SER A 199 -7.95 -12.70 -4.95
C SER A 199 -6.53 -12.75 -4.36
N PHE A 200 -6.47 -12.94 -3.04
CA PHE A 200 -5.24 -13.02 -2.25
C PHE A 200 -5.11 -14.37 -1.54
N GLN A 201 -3.88 -14.63 -1.09
CA GLN A 201 -3.52 -15.79 -0.29
C GLN A 201 -2.46 -15.40 0.74
N LYS A 202 -2.52 -16.03 1.92
CA LYS A 202 -1.58 -15.84 3.02
C LYS A 202 -1.50 -17.13 3.83
N TRP A 203 -0.39 -17.35 4.53
CA TRP A 203 -0.30 -18.44 5.50
C TRP A 203 0.54 -18.05 6.70
N ALA A 204 0.28 -18.72 7.81
CA ALA A 204 1.03 -18.63 9.05
C ALA A 204 1.39 -20.03 9.53
N ALA A 205 2.63 -20.26 9.96
CA ALA A 205 3.07 -21.57 10.44
C ALA A 205 3.74 -21.50 11.81
N VAL A 206 3.57 -22.57 12.60
CA VAL A 206 4.23 -22.77 13.88
C VAL A 206 4.81 -24.18 13.95
N VAL A 207 5.95 -24.33 14.64
CA VAL A 207 6.55 -25.64 14.91
C VAL A 207 6.09 -26.10 16.29
N VAL A 208 5.44 -27.24 16.36
CA VAL A 208 4.81 -27.76 17.58
C VAL A 208 5.38 -29.13 17.96
N PRO A 209 5.37 -29.50 19.25
CA PRO A 209 5.68 -30.87 19.67
C PRO A 209 4.64 -31.86 19.12
N SER A 210 5.09 -33.03 18.67
CA SER A 210 4.20 -34.13 18.28
C SER A 210 3.28 -34.51 19.45
N GLY A 211 1.97 -34.58 19.22
CA GLY A 211 0.94 -34.89 20.23
C GLY A 211 0.33 -33.67 20.93
N GLU A 212 0.84 -32.47 20.68
CA GLU A 212 0.27 -31.22 21.23
C GLU A 212 -0.56 -30.43 20.20
N GLU A 213 -0.81 -30.97 19.00
CA GLU A 213 -1.40 -30.24 17.88
C GLU A 213 -2.77 -29.64 18.21
N GLN A 214 -3.56 -30.34 19.03
CA GLN A 214 -4.91 -29.91 19.44
C GLN A 214 -4.91 -28.71 20.40
N ARG A 215 -3.77 -28.39 21.01
CA ARG A 215 -3.61 -27.17 21.84
C ARG A 215 -3.49 -25.91 21.00
N TYR A 216 -3.23 -26.06 19.69
CA TYR A 216 -2.99 -24.97 18.78
C TYR A 216 -4.23 -24.68 17.94
N THR A 217 -4.60 -23.41 17.83
CA THR A 217 -5.73 -22.95 17.01
C THR A 217 -5.29 -21.78 16.15
N CYS A 218 -5.68 -21.77 14.88
CA CYS A 218 -5.47 -20.64 13.98
C CYS A 218 -6.71 -19.75 13.96
N HIS A 219 -6.54 -18.47 14.23
CA HIS A 219 -7.59 -17.44 14.17
C HIS A 219 -7.43 -16.64 12.88
N VAL A 220 -8.54 -16.40 12.17
CA VAL A 220 -8.54 -15.74 10.87
C VAL A 220 -9.49 -14.56 10.89
N GLN A 221 -8.96 -13.34 10.88
CA GLN A 221 -9.79 -12.14 10.82
C GLN A 221 -9.77 -11.57 9.41
N HIS A 222 -10.96 -11.43 8.82
CA HIS A 222 -11.17 -10.84 7.51
C HIS A 222 -12.57 -10.21 7.47
N GLU A 223 -12.74 -9.07 6.79
CA GLU A 223 -14.04 -8.36 6.74
C GLU A 223 -15.19 -9.19 6.14
N GLY A 224 -14.86 -10.19 5.31
CA GLY A 224 -15.82 -11.12 4.73
C GLY A 224 -16.33 -12.20 5.67
N LEU A 225 -15.76 -12.34 6.86
CA LEU A 225 -16.19 -13.33 7.84
C LEU A 225 -17.15 -12.67 8.83
N PRO A 226 -18.29 -13.31 9.15
CA PRO A 226 -19.21 -12.80 10.16
C PRO A 226 -18.60 -12.88 11.57
N GLU A 227 -17.74 -13.88 11.81
CA GLU A 227 -17.00 -14.10 13.05
C GLU A 227 -15.55 -14.58 12.71
N PRO A 228 -14.55 -14.27 13.55
CA PRO A 228 -13.14 -14.67 13.36
C PRO A 228 -12.86 -16.18 13.41
#